data_AF-A0A3B0AWS2-F1
#
_entry.id   AF-A0A3B0AWS2-F1
#
_cell.length_a   1.000
_cell.length_b   1.000
_cell.length_c   1.000
_cell.angle_alpha   90.00
_cell.angle_beta   90.00
_cell.angle_gamma   90.00
#
_symmetry.space_group_name_H-M   'P 1'
#
loop_
_entity.id
_entity.type
_entity.pdbx_description
1 polymer ?
#
loop_
_entity_poly.entity_id
_entity_poly.type
_entity_poly.pdbx_seq_one_letter_code
_entity_poly.pdbx_strand_id
1 'polypeptide(L)'
;MTAASTPGPRDTTGAGPQDAAAAARLTAVARELAEAAGAVRAAGRAVTAVASDPALLASLGRSPRSGLRAAGALARGLTEPAGLGHAPDGGRAGHAARLAGVAARRGSLAGDLAATALRLRIRLCATRHAEYGAESPVRRMLVAVEAGLPALALRILREDVRVRSAGHALAALAPAWEEVTAWDALADGNPFNDAAAWHTVTGTRVQSAPPPVPRPRRSPGAGSLAEPPDGVFPDGLDEDGGICAHLRNLAALGPGRMLTRQVTGPDGTTRCLVLLPGPEFVLPRTASPEGLVAAVAALGCGGSPYTLAARHALRRTVPDGMPVALVGHGLGGVTALHLAGGPGRTGRAVTHVVTVGSPTGSGRLPAPRARVAGLAEEHDLMPRLEGRSPVPALPPPPCPSPDRLELAWTDPSYDLPLCLGAEAYAQSLDKSAPEARDRVDELLAAYRGRPGKTAVHRLPGG
;
A
#
# COMPACT_ATOMS: atom_id res chain seq x y z
N MET A 1 -4.61 55.73 -24.98
CA MET A 1 -3.32 55.03 -24.77
C MET A 1 -3.23 54.62 -23.31
N THR A 2 -3.65 53.41 -23.00
CA THR A 2 -3.43 52.76 -21.70
C THR A 2 -3.28 51.28 -22.00
N ALA A 3 -2.05 50.80 -21.94
CA ALA A 3 -1.68 49.43 -22.22
C ALA A 3 -2.26 48.51 -21.15
N ALA A 4 -3.04 47.53 -21.58
CA ALA A 4 -3.50 46.43 -20.76
C ALA A 4 -2.31 45.47 -20.53
N SER A 5 -1.81 45.42 -19.30
CA SER A 5 -0.83 44.42 -18.87
C SER A 5 -1.51 43.06 -18.78
N THR A 6 -1.22 42.19 -19.74
CA THR A 6 -1.56 40.77 -19.71
C THR A 6 -0.82 40.09 -18.55
N PRO A 7 -1.48 39.34 -17.65
CA PRO A 7 -0.79 38.53 -16.66
C PRO A 7 -0.16 37.33 -17.38
N GLY A 8 1.17 37.26 -17.35
CA GLY A 8 1.93 36.14 -17.89
C GLY A 8 1.62 34.81 -17.19
N PRO A 9 1.94 33.68 -17.82
CA PRO A 9 1.73 32.36 -17.24
C PRO A 9 2.57 32.23 -15.97
N ARG A 10 1.93 31.91 -14.85
CA ARG A 10 2.65 31.54 -13.63
C ARG A 10 3.34 30.21 -13.90
N ASP A 11 4.67 30.22 -13.82
CA ASP A 11 5.48 29.02 -13.83
C ASP A 11 4.99 28.04 -12.75
N THR A 12 4.32 26.99 -13.20
CA THR A 12 3.99 25.80 -12.40
C THR A 12 5.19 24.87 -12.46
N THR A 13 6.30 25.23 -11.82
CA THR A 13 7.40 24.28 -11.58
C THR A 13 7.99 24.50 -10.19
N GLY A 14 7.88 23.48 -9.35
CA GLY A 14 8.81 23.18 -8.26
C GLY A 14 8.77 24.10 -7.03
N ALA A 15 8.46 23.51 -5.88
CA ALA A 15 8.82 24.04 -4.58
C ALA A 15 10.28 24.54 -4.59
N GLY A 16 10.54 25.76 -4.12
CA GLY A 16 11.86 26.38 -4.21
C GLY A 16 12.93 25.58 -3.46
N PRO A 17 14.24 25.83 -3.67
CA PRO A 17 15.33 25.13 -2.97
C PRO A 17 15.21 25.16 -1.44
N GLN A 18 14.61 26.22 -0.90
CA GLN A 18 14.35 26.38 0.53
C GLN A 18 13.22 25.47 1.04
N ASP A 19 12.17 25.26 0.25
CA ASP A 19 11.06 24.37 0.57
C ASP A 19 11.51 22.90 0.52
N ALA A 20 12.35 22.55 -0.45
CA ALA A 20 12.97 21.23 -0.54
C ALA A 20 13.87 20.92 0.67
N ALA A 21 14.67 21.89 1.12
CA ALA A 21 15.50 21.74 2.32
C ALA A 21 14.67 21.66 3.62
N ALA A 22 13.57 22.42 3.71
CA ALA A 22 12.65 22.34 4.84
C ALA A 22 11.92 20.98 4.89
N ALA A 23 11.46 20.48 3.75
CA ALA A 23 10.88 19.16 3.60
C ALA A 23 11.86 18.07 4.03
N ALA A 24 13.11 18.12 3.58
CA ALA A 24 14.15 17.16 3.96
C ALA A 24 14.42 17.15 5.48
N ARG A 25 14.44 18.32 6.13
CA ARG A 25 14.56 18.42 7.60
C ARG A 25 13.35 17.80 8.32
N LEU A 26 12.13 18.10 7.88
CA LEU A 26 10.92 17.51 8.44
C LEU A 26 10.90 15.99 8.31
N THR A 27 11.31 15.46 7.15
CA THR A 27 11.50 14.03 6.91
C THR A 27 12.50 13.42 7.89
N ALA A 28 13.65 14.05 8.10
CA ALA A 28 14.67 13.55 9.02
C ALA A 28 14.18 13.50 10.48
N VAL A 29 13.48 14.54 10.95
CA VAL A 29 12.92 14.59 12.31
C VAL A 29 11.80 13.58 12.49
N ALA A 30 10.88 13.48 11.52
CA ALA A 30 9.81 12.49 11.56
C ALA A 30 10.36 11.06 11.65
N ARG A 31 11.47 10.79 10.93
CA ARG A 31 12.18 9.51 11.02
C ARG A 31 12.72 9.23 12.40
N GLU A 32 13.49 10.16 12.95
CA GLU A 32 14.14 9.99 14.24
C GLU A 32 13.11 9.74 15.35
N LEU A 33 11.98 10.47 15.31
CA LEU A 33 10.86 10.25 16.24
C LEU A 33 10.22 8.88 16.07
N ALA A 34 10.03 8.39 14.84
CA ALA A 34 9.48 7.07 14.57
C ALA A 34 10.41 5.93 15.04
N GLU A 35 11.72 6.08 14.81
CA GLU A 35 12.74 5.14 15.29
C GLU A 35 12.80 5.13 16.82
N ALA A 36 12.79 6.30 17.45
CA ALA A 36 12.73 6.44 18.90
C ALA A 36 11.45 5.82 19.47
N ALA A 37 10.28 6.06 18.86
CA ALA A 37 9.02 5.44 19.27
C ALA A 37 9.10 3.91 19.23
N GLY A 38 9.68 3.35 18.16
CA GLY A 38 9.92 1.91 18.02
C GLY A 38 10.85 1.34 19.11
N ALA A 39 11.94 2.05 19.42
CA ALA A 39 12.89 1.67 20.46
C ALA A 39 12.28 1.72 21.87
N VAL A 40 11.57 2.79 22.21
CA VAL A 40 10.86 2.96 23.50
C VAL A 40 9.81 1.86 23.66
N ARG A 41 9.07 1.55 22.60
CA ARG A 41 8.10 0.44 22.61
C ARG A 41 8.77 -0.92 22.81
N ALA A 42 9.89 -1.18 22.14
CA ALA A 42 10.65 -2.42 22.31
C ALA A 42 11.19 -2.57 23.73
N ALA A 43 11.67 -1.48 24.34
CA ALA A 43 12.06 -1.45 25.74
C ALA A 43 10.88 -1.77 26.68
N GLY A 44 9.71 -1.16 26.47
CA GLY A 44 8.48 -1.46 27.21
C GLY A 44 8.10 -2.95 27.14
N ARG A 45 8.20 -3.56 25.95
CA ARG A 45 7.98 -5.01 25.77
C ARG A 45 8.99 -5.86 26.53
N ALA A 46 10.28 -5.51 26.48
CA ALA A 46 11.32 -6.25 27.18
C ALA A 46 11.11 -6.20 28.70
N VAL A 47 10.80 -5.00 29.24
CA VAL A 47 10.51 -4.81 30.67
C VAL A 47 9.24 -5.55 31.08
N THR A 48 8.20 -5.54 30.24
CA THR A 48 6.96 -6.30 30.47
C THR A 48 7.21 -7.81 30.47
N ALA A 49 8.04 -8.31 29.55
CA ALA A 49 8.41 -9.72 29.49
C ALA A 49 9.13 -10.16 30.78
N VAL A 50 10.08 -9.36 31.26
CA VAL A 50 10.76 -9.62 32.54
C VAL A 50 9.78 -9.55 33.72
N ALA A 51 8.88 -8.55 33.75
CA ALA A 51 7.90 -8.38 34.82
C ALA A 51 6.86 -9.52 34.88
N SER A 52 6.63 -10.20 33.76
CA SER A 52 5.70 -11.33 33.65
C SER A 52 6.39 -12.71 33.64
N ASP A 53 7.71 -12.75 33.85
CA ASP A 53 8.48 -13.99 33.86
C ASP A 53 8.09 -14.87 35.07
N PRO A 54 7.71 -16.15 34.85
CA PRO A 54 7.44 -17.10 35.93
C PRO A 54 8.58 -17.24 36.95
N ALA A 55 9.84 -17.09 36.54
CA ALA A 55 11.00 -17.14 37.43
C ALA A 55 11.04 -15.95 38.40
N LEU A 56 10.68 -14.75 37.92
CA LEU A 56 10.53 -13.56 38.76
C LEU A 56 9.35 -13.74 39.72
N LEU A 57 8.22 -14.28 39.26
CA LEU A 57 7.07 -14.57 40.10
C LEU A 57 7.40 -15.60 41.19
N ALA A 58 8.14 -16.67 40.85
CA ALA A 58 8.61 -17.66 41.81
C ALA A 58 9.62 -17.07 42.83
N SER A 59 10.35 -16.02 42.47
CA SER A 59 11.26 -15.32 43.40
C SER A 59 10.52 -14.57 44.50
N LEU A 60 9.26 -14.16 44.28
CA LEU A 60 8.42 -13.52 45.30
C LEU A 60 8.12 -14.48 46.46
N GLY A 61 7.97 -15.78 46.19
CA GLY A 61 7.78 -16.81 47.21
C GLY A 61 9.07 -17.16 47.97
N ARG A 62 10.22 -17.10 47.32
CA ARG A 62 11.53 -17.46 47.90
C ARG A 62 12.19 -16.33 48.67
N SER A 63 12.05 -15.10 48.18
CA SER A 63 12.67 -13.91 48.74
C SER A 63 11.73 -12.70 48.58
N PRO A 64 10.72 -12.55 49.47
CA PRO A 64 9.61 -11.63 49.24
C PRO A 64 10.05 -10.16 49.20
N ARG A 65 11.00 -9.77 50.05
CA ARG A 65 11.46 -8.36 50.10
C ARG A 65 12.21 -7.92 48.84
N SER A 66 13.11 -8.76 48.32
CA SER A 66 13.86 -8.45 47.09
C SER A 66 12.97 -8.59 45.85
N GLY A 67 12.11 -9.61 45.79
CA GLY A 67 11.16 -9.80 44.71
C GLY A 67 10.16 -8.64 44.59
N LEU A 68 9.59 -8.16 45.71
CA LEU A 68 8.68 -7.01 45.70
C LEU A 68 9.39 -5.72 45.28
N ARG A 69 10.65 -5.51 45.70
CA ARG A 69 11.45 -4.37 45.25
C ARG A 69 11.71 -4.41 43.74
N ALA A 70 12.05 -5.58 43.20
CA ALA A 70 12.27 -5.76 41.76
C ALA A 70 10.98 -5.54 40.96
N ALA A 71 9.87 -6.15 41.39
CA ALA A 71 8.55 -5.95 40.78
C ALA A 71 8.10 -4.48 40.84
N GLY A 72 8.31 -3.81 41.98
CA GLY A 72 7.98 -2.39 42.14
C GLY A 72 8.89 -1.46 41.33
N ALA A 73 10.15 -1.84 41.06
CA ALA A 73 11.02 -1.10 40.16
C ALA A 73 10.58 -1.25 38.69
N LEU A 74 10.24 -2.47 38.27
CA LEU A 74 9.72 -2.75 36.92
C LEU A 74 8.37 -2.08 36.68
N ALA A 75 7.45 -2.16 37.65
CA ALA A 75 6.15 -1.49 37.59
C ALA A 75 6.32 0.02 37.48
N ARG A 76 7.18 0.64 38.31
CA ARG A 76 7.50 2.07 38.19
C ARG A 76 8.10 2.39 36.82
N GLY A 77 9.07 1.62 36.33
CA GLY A 77 9.63 1.83 35.00
C GLY A 77 8.59 1.80 33.86
N LEU A 78 7.53 0.99 34.01
CA LEU A 78 6.44 0.86 33.04
C LEU A 78 5.29 1.86 33.22
N THR A 79 5.24 2.61 34.32
CA THR A 79 4.11 3.53 34.61
C THR A 79 4.54 4.95 34.99
N GLU A 80 5.83 5.21 35.19
CA GLU A 80 6.35 6.51 35.60
C GLU A 80 6.21 7.52 34.45
N PRO A 81 5.50 8.64 34.67
CA PRO A 81 5.33 9.69 33.64
C PRO A 81 6.65 10.30 33.18
N ALA A 82 7.66 10.36 34.05
CA ALA A 82 8.99 10.87 33.74
C ALA A 82 9.87 9.87 32.95
N GLY A 83 9.41 8.62 32.81
CA GLY A 83 10.10 7.54 32.10
C GLY A 83 9.35 7.14 30.83
N LEU A 84 8.92 5.87 30.74
CA LEU A 84 8.21 5.36 29.57
C LEU A 84 6.73 5.82 29.51
N GLY A 85 6.22 6.50 30.55
CA GLY A 85 4.80 6.72 30.74
C GLY A 85 4.12 5.39 31.10
N HIS A 86 2.90 5.15 30.61
CA HIS A 86 2.19 3.88 30.74
C HIS A 86 2.49 2.96 29.55
N ALA A 87 3.59 2.20 29.63
CA ALA A 87 4.14 1.43 28.50
C ALA A 87 4.15 -0.11 28.63
N PRO A 88 3.21 -0.78 29.33
CA PRO A 88 3.12 -2.24 29.26
C PRO A 88 2.72 -2.69 27.86
N ASP A 89 3.48 -3.60 27.25
CA ASP A 89 3.22 -4.14 25.90
C ASP A 89 3.69 -5.60 25.78
N GLY A 90 2.98 -6.39 24.98
CA GLY A 90 3.26 -7.81 24.75
C GLY A 90 2.62 -8.77 25.77
N GLY A 91 2.30 -9.98 25.30
CA GLY A 91 1.67 -11.04 26.10
C GLY A 91 0.27 -10.69 26.64
N ARG A 92 -0.35 -11.61 27.37
CA ARG A 92 -1.68 -11.40 27.98
C ARG A 92 -1.63 -10.36 29.12
N ALA A 93 -0.56 -10.37 29.92
CA ALA A 93 -0.38 -9.47 31.05
C ALA A 93 -0.16 -8.01 30.62
N GLY A 94 0.69 -7.77 29.61
CA GLY A 94 0.88 -6.45 29.04
C GLY A 94 -0.39 -5.90 28.42
N HIS A 95 -1.17 -6.72 27.71
CA HIS A 95 -2.45 -6.32 27.13
C HIS A 95 -3.47 -5.88 28.21
N ALA A 96 -3.61 -6.64 29.29
CA ALA A 96 -4.51 -6.28 30.39
C ALA A 96 -4.08 -4.99 31.10
N ALA A 97 -2.78 -4.83 31.37
CA ALA A 97 -2.24 -3.61 31.97
C ALA A 97 -2.41 -2.38 31.05
N ARG A 98 -2.29 -2.57 29.73
CA ARG A 98 -2.53 -1.52 28.73
C ARG A 98 -3.98 -1.05 28.73
N LEU A 99 -4.94 -1.99 28.72
CA LEU A 99 -6.38 -1.67 28.83
C LEU A 99 -6.70 -0.89 30.11
N ALA A 100 -6.09 -1.23 31.24
CA ALA A 100 -6.25 -0.50 32.49
C ALA A 100 -5.71 0.95 32.39
N GLY A 101 -4.61 1.16 31.66
CA GLY A 101 -4.06 2.50 31.40
C GLY A 101 -4.96 3.37 30.54
N VAL A 102 -5.57 2.78 29.51
CA VAL A 102 -6.56 3.46 28.64
C VAL A 102 -7.75 3.91 29.46
N ALA A 103 -8.32 3.03 30.30
CA ALA A 103 -9.40 3.40 31.21
C ALA A 103 -9.00 4.53 32.17
N ALA A 104 -7.73 4.58 32.58
CA ALA A 104 -7.17 5.61 33.43
C ALA A 104 -6.63 6.85 32.67
N ARG A 105 -6.82 6.94 31.35
CA ARG A 105 -6.31 8.02 30.46
C ARG A 105 -4.80 8.27 30.60
N ARG A 106 -4.01 7.22 30.79
CA ARG A 106 -2.55 7.32 30.86
C ARG A 106 -1.91 7.07 29.50
N GLY A 107 -1.16 8.07 29.00
CA GLY A 107 -0.40 7.98 27.76
C GLY A 107 0.92 7.23 27.92
N SER A 108 1.50 6.83 26.79
CA SER A 108 2.83 6.22 26.73
C SER A 108 3.75 7.12 25.91
N LEU A 109 5.02 7.26 26.32
CA LEU A 109 6.00 8.05 25.57
C LEU A 109 6.15 7.55 24.14
N ALA A 110 6.10 6.22 23.94
CA ALA A 110 6.13 5.62 22.61
C ALA A 110 4.97 6.10 21.73
N GLY A 111 3.76 6.13 22.28
CA GLY A 111 2.56 6.62 21.57
C GLY A 111 2.67 8.10 21.20
N ASP A 112 3.17 8.94 22.11
CA ASP A 112 3.32 10.38 21.86
C ASP A 112 4.37 10.67 20.78
N LEU A 113 5.51 9.97 20.81
CA LEU A 113 6.54 10.04 19.77
C LEU A 113 6.00 9.58 18.42
N ALA A 114 5.26 8.46 18.39
CA ALA A 114 4.65 7.92 17.19
C ALA A 114 3.60 8.87 16.59
N ALA A 115 2.70 9.39 17.42
CA ALA A 115 1.69 10.35 16.98
C ALA A 115 2.32 11.65 16.46
N THR A 116 3.39 12.13 17.10
CA THR A 116 4.15 13.31 16.65
C THR A 116 4.84 13.06 15.31
N ALA A 117 5.47 11.90 15.14
CA ALA A 117 6.08 11.50 13.86
C ALA A 117 5.05 11.49 12.73
N LEU A 118 3.85 10.94 12.97
CA LEU A 118 2.76 10.92 11.98
C LEU A 118 2.25 12.33 11.66
N ARG A 119 2.09 13.21 12.66
CA ARG A 119 1.71 14.62 12.41
C ARG A 119 2.73 15.35 11.53
N LEU A 120 4.03 15.13 11.75
CA LEU A 120 5.07 15.71 10.89
C LEU A 120 5.00 15.16 9.46
N ARG A 121 4.66 13.88 9.28
CA ARG A 121 4.47 13.28 7.96
C ARG A 121 3.22 13.81 7.25
N ILE A 122 2.12 13.97 7.98
CA ILE A 122 0.90 14.62 7.47
C ILE A 122 1.21 16.04 6.97
N ARG A 123 1.96 16.80 7.77
CA ARG A 123 2.43 18.13 7.39
C ARG A 123 3.32 18.10 6.14
N LEU A 124 4.21 17.12 6.04
CA LEU A 124 5.07 16.91 4.87
C LEU A 124 4.24 16.63 3.62
N CYS A 125 3.22 15.76 3.69
CA CYS A 125 2.28 15.54 2.57
C CYS A 125 1.67 16.89 2.14
N ALA A 126 1.22 17.70 3.10
CA ALA A 126 0.67 19.02 2.79
C ALA A 126 1.64 20.07 2.23
N THR A 127 2.94 19.78 2.20
CA THR A 127 3.94 20.61 1.49
C THR A 127 4.31 20.07 0.11
N ARG A 128 4.08 18.77 -0.15
CA ARG A 128 4.41 18.12 -1.43
C ARG A 128 3.28 18.24 -2.46
N HIS A 129 2.05 18.40 -1.97
CA HIS A 129 0.82 18.48 -2.76
C HIS A 129 0.39 19.94 -2.87
N ALA A 130 0.63 20.56 -4.03
CA ALA A 130 0.29 21.97 -4.29
C ALA A 130 -1.23 22.23 -4.20
N GLU A 131 -2.03 21.21 -4.51
CA GLU A 131 -3.47 21.11 -4.36
C GLU A 131 -3.94 21.25 -2.90
N TYR A 132 -3.06 21.06 -1.91
CA TYR A 132 -3.34 21.29 -0.48
C TYR A 132 -3.07 22.75 -0.08
N GLY A 133 -3.42 23.69 -0.97
CA GLY A 133 -3.42 25.12 -0.68
C GLY A 133 -4.22 25.45 0.59
N ALA A 134 -3.96 26.63 1.18
CA ALA A 134 -4.49 27.00 2.50
C ALA A 134 -6.02 26.89 2.64
N GLU A 135 -6.77 27.09 1.55
CA GLU A 135 -8.23 27.03 1.53
C GLU A 135 -8.80 25.63 1.21
N SER A 136 -7.95 24.67 0.84
CA SER A 136 -8.36 23.32 0.50
C SER A 136 -9.03 22.63 1.70
N PRO A 137 -10.22 21.99 1.55
CA PRO A 137 -10.85 21.22 2.61
C PRO A 137 -9.95 20.13 3.19
N VAL A 138 -9.14 19.48 2.34
CA VAL A 138 -8.14 18.50 2.78
C VAL A 138 -7.12 19.17 3.68
N ARG A 139 -6.58 20.34 3.30
CA ARG A 139 -5.63 21.07 4.15
C ARG A 139 -6.23 21.46 5.50
N ARG A 140 -7.46 21.98 5.51
CA ARG A 140 -8.16 22.33 6.76
C ARG A 140 -8.38 21.09 7.65
N MET A 141 -8.70 19.95 7.05
CA MET A 141 -8.83 18.68 7.76
C MET A 141 -7.50 18.20 8.33
N LEU A 142 -6.41 18.24 7.55
CA LEU A 142 -5.08 17.87 8.02
C LEU A 142 -4.60 18.78 9.17
N VAL A 143 -4.87 20.09 9.10
CA VAL A 143 -4.59 21.02 10.22
C VAL A 143 -5.40 20.66 11.46
N ALA A 144 -6.66 20.25 11.33
CA ALA A 144 -7.47 19.79 12.46
C ALA A 144 -6.92 18.48 13.06
N VAL A 145 -6.42 17.56 12.23
CA VAL A 145 -5.74 16.33 12.67
C VAL A 145 -4.44 16.65 13.42
N GLU A 146 -3.61 17.54 12.87
CA GLU A 146 -2.38 18.03 13.52
C GLU A 146 -2.66 18.66 14.89
N ALA A 147 -3.75 19.42 15.00
CA ALA A 147 -4.19 20.06 16.24
C ALA A 147 -4.86 19.09 17.24
N GLY A 148 -5.08 17.82 16.87
CA GLY A 148 -5.76 16.85 17.74
C GLY A 148 -7.26 17.07 17.89
N LEU A 149 -7.91 17.58 16.84
CA LEU A 149 -9.34 17.90 16.80
C LEU A 149 -10.11 16.95 15.85
N PRO A 150 -10.27 15.65 16.18
CA PRO A 150 -10.84 14.65 15.27
C PRO A 150 -12.29 14.95 14.88
N ALA A 151 -13.09 15.50 15.81
CA ALA A 151 -14.47 15.90 15.51
C ALA A 151 -14.56 17.01 14.45
N LEU A 152 -13.61 17.96 14.48
CA LEU A 152 -13.53 19.02 13.49
C LEU A 152 -13.08 18.47 12.13
N ALA A 153 -12.06 17.61 12.11
CA ALA A 153 -11.59 16.92 10.91
C ALA A 153 -12.72 16.14 10.22
N LEU A 154 -13.48 15.35 11.00
CA LEU A 154 -14.62 14.58 10.50
C LEU A 154 -15.74 15.46 9.96
N ARG A 155 -16.01 16.61 10.60
CA ARG A 155 -16.99 17.58 10.11
C ARG A 155 -16.57 18.16 8.76
N ILE A 156 -15.31 18.55 8.62
CA ILE A 156 -14.76 19.08 7.36
C ILE A 156 -14.84 18.02 6.25
N LEU A 157 -14.46 16.78 6.54
CA LEU A 157 -14.58 15.66 5.60
C LEU A 157 -16.03 15.45 5.15
N ARG A 158 -16.98 15.41 6.09
CA ARG A 158 -18.41 15.26 5.76
C ARG A 158 -18.96 16.40 4.92
N GLU A 159 -18.50 17.62 5.15
CA GLU A 159 -18.86 18.78 4.34
C GLU A 159 -18.31 18.64 2.91
N ASP A 160 -17.05 18.25 2.76
CA ASP A 160 -16.43 18.06 1.45
C ASP A 160 -17.11 16.93 0.65
N VAL A 161 -17.42 15.81 1.31
CA VAL A 161 -18.20 14.70 0.74
C VAL A 161 -19.56 15.17 0.23
N ARG A 162 -20.23 16.08 0.94
CA ARG A 162 -21.54 16.64 0.52
C ARG A 162 -21.42 17.55 -0.69
N VAL A 163 -20.32 18.30 -0.81
CA VAL A 163 -20.12 19.28 -1.89
C VAL A 163 -19.56 18.62 -3.16
N ARG A 164 -18.61 17.69 -3.03
CA ARG A 164 -17.81 17.15 -4.16
C ARG A 164 -17.90 15.64 -4.36
N SER A 165 -18.72 14.95 -3.58
CA SER A 165 -18.82 13.48 -3.48
C SER A 165 -17.75 12.80 -2.61
N ALA A 166 -18.06 11.57 -2.18
CA ALA A 166 -17.15 10.74 -1.40
C ALA A 166 -15.91 10.31 -2.18
N GLY A 167 -16.05 10.05 -3.49
CA GLY A 167 -14.93 9.67 -4.35
C GLY A 167 -13.88 10.77 -4.39
N HIS A 168 -14.28 11.98 -4.74
CA HIS A 168 -13.35 13.11 -4.82
C HIS A 168 -12.66 13.40 -3.47
N ALA A 169 -13.41 13.40 -2.36
CA ALA A 169 -12.86 13.64 -1.02
C ALA A 169 -11.82 12.57 -0.62
N LEU A 170 -12.08 11.30 -0.96
CA LEU A 170 -11.14 10.20 -0.71
C LEU A 170 -9.90 10.28 -1.62
N ALA A 171 -10.07 10.62 -2.90
CA ALA A 171 -8.96 10.81 -3.84
C ALA A 171 -8.03 11.91 -3.34
N ALA A 172 -8.62 13.06 -2.97
CA ALA A 172 -7.87 14.20 -2.47
C ALA A 172 -7.16 13.90 -1.13
N LEU A 173 -7.69 13.01 -0.29
CA LEU A 173 -7.06 12.58 0.95
C LEU A 173 -6.05 11.44 0.77
N ALA A 174 -6.10 10.70 -0.35
CA ALA A 174 -5.29 9.50 -0.55
C ALA A 174 -3.80 9.70 -0.24
N PRO A 175 -3.15 10.82 -0.62
CA PRO A 175 -1.75 11.06 -0.28
C PRO A 175 -1.39 11.06 1.21
N ALA A 176 -2.33 11.38 2.10
CA ALA A 176 -2.14 11.39 3.56
C ALA A 176 -2.97 10.31 4.28
N TRP A 177 -3.68 9.44 3.54
CA TRP A 177 -4.64 8.48 4.09
C TRP A 177 -4.03 7.57 5.16
N GLU A 178 -2.84 7.03 4.89
CA GLU A 178 -2.20 6.09 5.80
C GLU A 178 -1.74 6.75 7.08
N GLU A 179 -1.14 7.93 6.99
CA GLU A 179 -0.70 8.68 8.16
C GLU A 179 -1.89 9.13 9.01
N VAL A 180 -2.99 9.57 8.37
CA VAL A 180 -4.21 9.98 9.08
C VAL A 180 -4.87 8.80 9.77
N THR A 181 -5.01 7.66 9.09
CA THR A 181 -5.61 6.44 9.69
C THR A 181 -4.73 5.84 10.78
N ALA A 182 -3.40 5.83 10.61
CA ALA A 182 -2.47 5.40 11.65
C ALA A 182 -2.48 6.35 12.85
N TRP A 183 -2.62 7.65 12.61
CA TRP A 183 -2.69 8.64 13.69
C TRP A 183 -3.98 8.47 14.48
N ASP A 184 -5.13 8.33 13.80
CA ASP A 184 -6.44 8.14 14.43
C ASP A 184 -6.44 6.87 15.29
N ALA A 185 -5.91 5.76 14.75
CA ALA A 185 -5.77 4.50 15.47
C ALA A 185 -4.87 4.60 16.72
N LEU A 186 -3.84 5.44 16.74
CA LEU A 186 -3.01 5.65 17.94
C LEU A 186 -3.64 6.66 18.92
N ALA A 187 -4.43 7.61 18.41
CA ALA A 187 -5.02 8.69 19.19
C ALA A 187 -6.37 8.29 19.83
N ASP A 188 -7.07 7.30 19.29
CA ASP A 188 -8.36 6.80 19.81
C ASP A 188 -8.21 6.07 21.16
N GLY A 189 -6.97 5.71 21.54
CA GLY A 189 -6.65 4.97 22.76
C GLY A 189 -7.07 3.50 22.72
N ASN A 190 -7.50 2.98 21.57
CA ASN A 190 -7.97 1.62 21.40
C ASN A 190 -6.81 0.67 21.02
N PRO A 191 -6.35 -0.19 21.95
CA PRO A 191 -5.18 -1.03 21.70
C PRO A 191 -5.36 -2.08 20.61
N PHE A 192 -6.60 -2.33 20.17
CA PHE A 192 -6.91 -3.29 19.10
C PHE A 192 -6.61 -2.74 17.70
N ASN A 193 -6.60 -1.41 17.52
CA ASN A 193 -6.37 -0.76 16.23
C ASN A 193 -4.89 -0.45 15.98
N ASP A 194 -4.07 -0.46 17.03
CA ASP A 194 -2.69 0.01 17.00
C ASP A 194 -1.72 -0.82 16.16
N ALA A 195 -1.99 -2.12 15.96
CA ALA A 195 -1.03 -3.01 15.33
C ALA A 195 -0.66 -2.54 13.91
N ALA A 196 -1.66 -2.19 13.11
CA ALA A 196 -1.47 -1.64 11.77
C ALA A 196 -0.82 -0.24 11.83
N ALA A 197 -1.24 0.61 12.76
CA ALA A 197 -0.68 1.95 12.92
C ALA A 197 0.83 1.93 13.25
N TRP A 198 1.26 0.99 14.11
CA TRP A 198 2.68 0.82 14.42
C TRP A 198 3.53 0.37 13.23
N HIS A 199 2.94 -0.36 12.27
CA HIS A 199 3.63 -0.68 11.01
C HIS A 199 3.83 0.56 10.16
N THR A 200 2.80 1.41 10.04
CA THR A 200 2.90 2.70 9.34
C THR A 200 3.95 3.60 9.97
N VAL A 201 3.98 3.70 11.30
CA VAL A 201 4.95 4.52 12.05
C VAL A 201 6.37 4.03 11.80
N THR A 202 6.62 2.74 12.03
CA THR A 202 7.98 2.17 12.01
C THR A 202 8.48 1.81 10.61
N GLY A 203 7.62 1.89 9.59
CA GLY A 203 7.92 1.44 8.23
C GLY A 203 8.20 -0.06 8.14
N THR A 204 7.83 -0.85 9.16
CA THR A 204 8.10 -2.29 9.20
C THR A 204 7.13 -3.04 8.30
N ARG A 205 7.68 -3.87 7.39
CA ARG A 205 6.87 -4.72 6.53
C ARG A 205 6.15 -5.76 7.36
N VAL A 206 4.83 -5.84 7.16
CA VAL A 206 4.02 -6.96 7.61
C VAL A 206 4.52 -8.23 6.91
N GLN A 207 5.30 -9.05 7.61
CA GLN A 207 5.40 -10.49 7.36
C GLN A 207 4.31 -11.21 8.17
N SER A 208 3.10 -10.65 8.26
CA SER A 208 2.01 -11.40 8.86
C SER A 208 1.55 -12.44 7.85
N ALA A 209 1.54 -13.71 8.29
CA ALA A 209 0.62 -14.66 7.71
C ALA A 209 -0.78 -14.01 7.73
N PRO A 210 -1.54 -14.05 6.63
CA PRO A 210 -2.86 -13.45 6.60
C PRO A 210 -3.68 -14.01 7.78
N PRO A 211 -4.53 -13.19 8.42
CA PRO A 211 -5.47 -13.71 9.42
C PRO A 211 -6.23 -14.88 8.78
N PRO A 212 -6.64 -15.90 9.56
CA PRO A 212 -7.43 -17.00 9.02
C PRO A 212 -8.77 -16.45 8.54
N VAL A 213 -8.84 -16.05 7.27
CA VAL A 213 -10.08 -15.65 6.62
C VAL A 213 -10.92 -16.91 6.49
N PRO A 214 -12.19 -16.90 6.94
CA PRO A 214 -13.09 -18.02 6.68
C PRO A 214 -13.10 -18.24 5.17
N ARG A 215 -12.69 -19.44 4.75
CA ARG A 215 -12.71 -19.83 3.33
C ARG A 215 -14.11 -19.50 2.80
N PRO A 216 -14.25 -18.73 1.71
CA PRO A 216 -15.55 -18.57 1.10
C PRO A 216 -16.08 -19.98 0.84
N ARG A 217 -17.29 -20.26 1.31
CA ARG A 217 -17.97 -21.54 1.03
C ARG A 217 -17.88 -21.73 -0.47
N ARG A 218 -17.25 -22.82 -0.91
CA ARG A 218 -17.27 -23.25 -2.31
C ARG A 218 -18.74 -23.28 -2.72
N SER A 219 -19.15 -22.35 -3.58
CA SER A 219 -20.39 -22.52 -4.32
C SER A 219 -20.23 -23.82 -5.11
N PRO A 220 -21.08 -24.83 -4.87
CA PRO A 220 -21.07 -26.04 -5.68
C PRO A 220 -21.44 -25.62 -7.10
N GLY A 221 -20.46 -25.55 -8.01
CA GLY A 221 -20.69 -25.27 -9.43
C GLY A 221 -19.83 -24.17 -10.08
N ALA A 222 -19.16 -23.29 -9.33
CA ALA A 222 -18.27 -22.28 -9.93
C ALA A 222 -16.87 -22.87 -10.16
N GLY A 223 -16.60 -23.39 -11.35
CA GLY A 223 -15.32 -23.98 -11.71
C GLY A 223 -14.16 -22.99 -11.52
N SER A 224 -13.05 -23.43 -10.90
CA SER A 224 -11.79 -22.66 -10.80
C SER A 224 -10.90 -22.80 -12.03
N LEU A 225 -11.49 -23.20 -13.16
CA LEU A 225 -10.79 -23.50 -14.39
C LEU A 225 -11.01 -22.33 -15.34
N ALA A 226 -9.93 -21.81 -15.92
CA ALA A 226 -10.04 -20.93 -17.06
C ALA A 226 -10.71 -21.68 -18.22
N GLU A 227 -11.66 -21.02 -18.87
CA GLU A 227 -12.27 -21.51 -20.10
C GLU A 227 -11.21 -21.54 -21.22
N PRO A 228 -11.38 -22.40 -22.24
CA PRO A 228 -10.49 -22.39 -23.40
C PRO A 228 -10.42 -20.98 -24.02
N PRO A 229 -9.31 -20.63 -24.68
CA PRO A 229 -9.12 -19.30 -25.19
C PRO A 229 -10.21 -18.93 -26.20
N ASP A 230 -10.82 -17.77 -26.01
CA ASP A 230 -11.75 -17.20 -26.98
C ASP A 230 -10.96 -16.82 -28.24
N GLY A 231 -11.42 -17.27 -29.41
CA GLY A 231 -10.87 -16.84 -30.71
C GLY A 231 -11.26 -15.40 -31.08
N VAL A 232 -12.14 -14.77 -30.28
CA VAL A 232 -12.58 -13.38 -30.46
C VAL A 232 -11.58 -12.47 -29.75
N PHE A 233 -10.64 -11.93 -30.52
CA PHE A 233 -9.77 -10.87 -30.09
C PHE A 233 -10.60 -9.59 -29.89
N PRO A 234 -10.32 -8.76 -28.88
CA PRO A 234 -10.68 -7.35 -28.99
C PRO A 234 -9.97 -6.80 -30.22
N ASP A 235 -10.71 -6.33 -31.22
CA ASP A 235 -10.12 -5.58 -32.33
C ASP A 235 -9.36 -4.37 -31.77
N GLY A 236 -8.19 -4.07 -32.30
CA GLY A 236 -7.42 -2.86 -31.92
C GLY A 236 -6.56 -2.98 -30.66
N LEU A 237 -6.04 -4.18 -30.33
CA LEU A 237 -4.97 -4.27 -29.33
C LEU A 237 -3.76 -3.46 -29.78
N ASP A 238 -3.22 -2.67 -28.87
CA ASP A 238 -2.02 -1.88 -29.12
C ASP A 238 -0.79 -2.80 -29.22
N GLU A 239 0.02 -2.55 -30.25
CA GLU A 239 1.24 -3.31 -30.59
C GLU A 239 2.55 -2.59 -30.25
N ASP A 240 2.52 -1.35 -29.74
CA ASP A 240 3.71 -0.54 -29.42
C ASP A 240 4.64 -1.23 -28.42
N GLY A 241 4.11 -2.15 -27.61
CA GLY A 241 4.89 -2.99 -26.71
C GLY A 241 5.41 -2.26 -25.46
N GLY A 242 5.04 -1.00 -25.25
CA GLY A 242 5.32 -0.24 -24.03
C GLY A 242 4.29 -0.43 -22.92
N ILE A 243 4.61 0.05 -21.71
CA ILE A 243 3.74 -0.08 -20.54
C ILE A 243 2.39 0.61 -20.74
N CYS A 244 2.35 1.79 -21.37
CA CYS A 244 1.10 2.48 -21.67
C CYS A 244 0.22 1.68 -22.64
N ALA A 245 0.80 1.07 -23.67
CA ALA A 245 0.09 0.16 -24.57
C ALA A 245 -0.46 -1.08 -23.83
N HIS A 246 0.32 -1.65 -22.91
CA HIS A 246 -0.14 -2.76 -22.08
C HIS A 246 -1.31 -2.37 -21.16
N LEU A 247 -1.30 -1.15 -20.62
CA LEU A 247 -2.39 -0.61 -19.80
C LEU A 247 -3.66 -0.34 -20.61
N ARG A 248 -3.54 0.22 -21.82
CA ARG A 248 -4.66 0.37 -22.76
C ARG A 248 -5.24 -0.99 -23.16
N ASN A 249 -4.37 -1.99 -23.40
CA ASN A 249 -4.80 -3.37 -23.63
C ASN A 249 -5.49 -4.00 -22.40
N LEU A 250 -5.01 -3.73 -21.19
CA LEU A 250 -5.68 -4.17 -19.95
C LEU A 250 -7.08 -3.55 -19.81
N ALA A 251 -7.23 -2.26 -20.13
CA ALA A 251 -8.53 -1.60 -20.15
C ALA A 251 -9.47 -2.20 -21.20
N ALA A 252 -8.98 -2.44 -22.42
CA ALA A 252 -9.75 -3.04 -23.51
C ALA A 252 -10.16 -4.50 -23.24
N LEU A 253 -9.32 -5.27 -22.53
CA LEU A 253 -9.65 -6.63 -22.12
C LEU A 253 -10.79 -6.67 -21.11
N GLY A 254 -10.84 -5.71 -20.18
CA GLY A 254 -11.83 -5.66 -19.12
C GLY A 254 -11.68 -6.76 -18.06
N PRO A 255 -12.54 -6.74 -17.02
CA PRO A 255 -12.49 -7.71 -15.93
C PRO A 255 -12.79 -9.14 -16.40
N GLY A 256 -12.32 -10.13 -15.62
CA GLY A 256 -12.62 -11.54 -15.90
C GLY A 256 -11.86 -12.15 -17.08
N ARG A 257 -10.89 -11.45 -17.65
CA ARG A 257 -10.06 -11.96 -18.74
C ARG A 257 -8.59 -12.00 -18.36
N MET A 258 -7.82 -12.74 -19.14
CA MET A 258 -6.35 -12.71 -19.12
C MET A 258 -5.85 -12.88 -20.54
N LEU A 259 -4.83 -12.12 -20.93
CA LEU A 259 -4.19 -12.27 -22.23
C LEU A 259 -2.79 -12.86 -22.07
N THR A 260 -2.46 -13.83 -22.92
CA THR A 260 -1.11 -14.37 -23.09
C THR A 260 -0.66 -14.11 -24.51
N ARG A 261 0.45 -13.39 -24.68
CA ARG A 261 1.04 -13.05 -25.98
C ARG A 261 2.47 -13.53 -26.02
N GLN A 262 2.83 -14.28 -27.08
CA GLN A 262 4.23 -14.52 -27.39
C GLN A 262 4.81 -13.28 -28.05
N VAL A 263 6.03 -12.93 -27.67
CA VAL A 263 6.77 -11.82 -28.26
C VAL A 263 8.16 -12.32 -28.62
N THR A 264 8.59 -12.07 -29.84
CA THR A 264 9.99 -12.28 -30.23
C THR A 264 10.73 -11.00 -29.90
N GLY A 265 11.58 -11.06 -28.86
CA GLY A 265 12.33 -9.90 -28.39
C GLY A 265 13.38 -9.42 -29.40
N PRO A 266 14.07 -8.30 -29.11
CA PRO A 266 15.05 -7.73 -30.02
C PRO A 266 16.28 -8.63 -30.20
N ASP A 267 16.52 -9.54 -29.26
CA ASP A 267 17.56 -10.56 -29.29
C ASP A 267 17.14 -11.87 -30.00
N GLY A 268 15.96 -11.88 -30.63
CA GLY A 268 15.41 -13.06 -31.33
C GLY A 268 14.84 -14.14 -30.41
N THR A 269 14.89 -13.97 -29.08
CA THR A 269 14.34 -14.95 -28.13
C THR A 269 12.83 -14.78 -28.01
N THR A 270 12.09 -15.87 -28.15
CA THR A 270 10.64 -15.90 -27.90
C THR A 270 10.34 -15.94 -26.40
N ARG A 271 9.58 -14.94 -25.94
CA ARG A 271 9.13 -14.79 -24.55
C ARG A 271 7.61 -14.70 -24.50
N CYS A 272 7.03 -14.81 -23.30
CA CYS A 272 5.60 -14.62 -23.10
C CYS A 272 5.30 -13.41 -22.21
N LEU A 273 4.49 -12.49 -22.73
CA LEU A 273 3.86 -11.40 -21.98
C LEU A 273 2.46 -11.83 -21.55
N VAL A 274 2.12 -11.56 -20.29
CA VAL A 274 0.81 -11.87 -19.70
C VAL A 274 0.19 -10.59 -19.14
N LEU A 275 -1.03 -10.29 -19.57
CA LEU A 275 -1.80 -9.15 -19.07
C LEU A 275 -2.94 -9.65 -18.16
N LEU A 276 -2.95 -9.15 -16.93
CA LEU A 276 -3.89 -9.50 -15.87
C LEU A 276 -4.72 -8.27 -15.47
N PRO A 277 -5.90 -8.04 -16.08
CA PRO A 277 -6.83 -7.02 -15.62
C PRO A 277 -7.46 -7.46 -14.29
N GLY A 278 -7.49 -6.58 -13.29
CA GLY A 278 -8.20 -6.85 -12.05
C GLY A 278 -9.71 -7.02 -12.30
N PRO A 279 -10.42 -7.86 -11.53
CA PRO A 279 -11.88 -7.89 -11.53
C PRO A 279 -12.45 -6.50 -11.21
N GLU A 280 -13.68 -6.26 -11.65
CA GLU A 280 -14.34 -4.98 -11.42
C GLU A 280 -14.46 -4.72 -9.92
N PHE A 281 -13.82 -3.66 -9.44
CA PHE A 281 -13.94 -3.25 -8.05
C PHE A 281 -15.08 -2.24 -7.93
N VAL A 282 -16.30 -2.75 -7.78
CA VAL A 282 -17.47 -1.91 -7.53
C VAL A 282 -17.49 -1.53 -6.05
N LEU A 283 -17.13 -0.29 -5.75
CA LEU A 283 -17.36 0.31 -4.43
C LEU A 283 -18.87 0.30 -4.14
N PRO A 284 -19.35 -0.42 -3.11
CA PRO A 284 -20.72 -0.26 -2.66
C PRO A 284 -20.95 1.20 -2.26
N ARG A 285 -22.05 1.80 -2.70
CA ARG A 285 -22.43 3.19 -2.34
C ARG A 285 -22.53 3.43 -0.81
N THR A 286 -22.56 2.35 -0.02
CA THR A 286 -22.69 2.32 1.43
C THR A 286 -21.47 1.73 2.14
N ALA A 287 -20.35 1.48 1.45
CA ALA A 287 -19.18 0.88 2.08
C ALA A 287 -18.57 1.85 3.11
N SER A 288 -18.45 1.38 4.36
CA SER A 288 -17.62 2.06 5.35
C SER A 288 -16.14 1.94 4.97
N PRO A 289 -15.26 2.85 5.41
CA PRO A 289 -13.82 2.74 5.19
C PRO A 289 -13.24 1.39 5.63
N GLU A 290 -13.74 0.82 6.73
CA GLU A 290 -13.32 -0.49 7.23
C GLU A 290 -13.81 -1.62 6.30
N GLY A 291 -15.02 -1.50 5.75
CA GLY A 291 -15.56 -2.43 4.76
C GLY A 291 -14.78 -2.42 3.44
N LEU A 292 -14.27 -1.25 3.05
CA LEU A 292 -13.39 -1.08 1.89
C LEU A 292 -12.04 -1.78 2.10
N VAL A 293 -11.38 -1.53 3.25
CA VAL A 293 -10.13 -2.20 3.63
C VAL A 293 -10.33 -3.71 3.74
N ALA A 294 -11.42 -4.16 4.35
CA ALA A 294 -11.73 -5.59 4.48
C ALA A 294 -12.00 -6.27 3.13
N ALA A 295 -12.72 -5.60 2.21
CA ALA A 295 -12.94 -6.11 0.86
C ALA A 295 -11.62 -6.27 0.10
N VAL A 296 -10.71 -5.31 0.24
CA VAL A 296 -9.40 -5.32 -0.42
C VAL A 296 -8.46 -6.36 0.20
N ALA A 297 -8.42 -6.46 1.52
CA ALA A 297 -7.67 -7.51 2.23
C ALA A 297 -8.18 -8.92 1.91
N ALA A 298 -9.50 -9.10 1.72
CA ALA A 298 -10.09 -10.37 1.30
C ALA A 298 -9.70 -10.76 -0.13
N LEU A 299 -9.56 -9.78 -1.03
CA LEU A 299 -9.13 -9.96 -2.41
C LEU A 299 -7.60 -10.14 -2.54
N GLY A 300 -6.84 -9.64 -1.56
CA GLY A 300 -5.38 -9.76 -1.43
C GLY A 300 -4.87 -11.18 -1.14
N CYS A 301 -5.74 -12.12 -0.76
CA CYS A 301 -5.33 -13.50 -0.47
C CYS A 301 -5.09 -14.31 -1.77
N GLY A 302 -3.85 -14.76 -2.01
CA GLY A 302 -3.41 -15.51 -3.21
C GLY A 302 -4.06 -16.88 -3.49
N GLY A 303 -5.17 -17.19 -2.82
CA GLY A 303 -6.04 -18.34 -3.08
C GLY A 303 -7.35 -17.98 -3.78
N SER A 304 -7.48 -16.77 -4.33
CA SER A 304 -8.69 -16.35 -5.04
C SER A 304 -8.97 -17.24 -6.27
N PRO A 305 -10.25 -17.48 -6.62
CA PRO A 305 -10.61 -18.22 -7.84
C PRO A 305 -9.94 -17.66 -9.09
N TYR A 306 -9.84 -16.34 -9.19
CA TYR A 306 -9.13 -15.62 -10.26
C TYR A 306 -7.64 -16.03 -10.32
N THR A 307 -6.92 -16.02 -9.19
CA THR A 307 -5.49 -16.40 -9.14
C THR A 307 -5.28 -17.87 -9.55
N LEU A 308 -6.17 -18.76 -9.10
CA LEU A 308 -6.09 -20.19 -9.44
C LEU A 308 -6.37 -20.43 -10.92
N ALA A 309 -7.36 -19.74 -11.49
CA ALA A 309 -7.69 -19.84 -12.91
C ALA A 309 -6.59 -19.25 -13.80
N ALA A 310 -6.02 -18.10 -13.43
CA ALA A 310 -4.87 -17.50 -14.13
C ALA A 310 -3.66 -18.46 -14.13
N ARG A 311 -3.37 -19.10 -12.99
CA ARG A 311 -2.33 -20.13 -12.88
C ARG A 311 -2.59 -21.31 -13.81
N HIS A 312 -3.84 -21.74 -13.90
CA HIS A 312 -4.27 -22.84 -14.76
C HIS A 312 -4.13 -22.49 -16.25
N ALA A 313 -4.56 -21.30 -16.66
CA ALA A 313 -4.42 -20.82 -18.02
C ALA A 313 -2.96 -20.71 -18.44
N LEU A 314 -2.09 -20.15 -17.60
CA LEU A 314 -0.64 -20.08 -17.85
C LEU A 314 -0.01 -21.46 -18.04
N ARG A 315 -0.46 -22.47 -17.29
CA ARG A 315 0.01 -23.85 -17.45
C ARG A 315 -0.34 -24.44 -18.81
N ARG A 316 -1.46 -24.01 -19.40
CA ARG A 316 -1.93 -24.51 -20.71
C ARG A 316 -1.30 -23.80 -21.89
N THR A 317 -0.99 -22.51 -21.77
CA THR A 317 -0.56 -21.69 -22.92
C THR A 317 0.92 -21.38 -22.99
N VAL A 318 1.61 -21.41 -21.85
CA VAL A 318 3.02 -21.04 -21.79
C VAL A 318 3.87 -22.31 -21.64
N PRO A 319 4.75 -22.62 -22.59
CA PRO A 319 5.70 -23.72 -22.47
C PRO A 319 6.55 -23.60 -21.21
N ASP A 320 6.94 -24.74 -20.63
CA ASP A 320 7.88 -24.76 -19.52
C ASP A 320 9.25 -24.21 -19.97
N GLY A 321 9.95 -23.50 -19.09
CA GLY A 321 11.22 -22.83 -19.38
C GLY A 321 11.12 -21.50 -20.13
N MET A 322 9.99 -21.19 -20.78
CA MET A 322 9.81 -19.92 -21.49
C MET A 322 9.85 -18.74 -20.51
N PRO A 323 10.64 -17.67 -20.77
CA PRO A 323 10.65 -16.47 -19.94
C PRO A 323 9.30 -15.76 -19.96
N VAL A 324 8.78 -15.39 -18.78
CA VAL A 324 7.47 -14.75 -18.63
C VAL A 324 7.60 -13.37 -17.97
N ALA A 325 6.93 -12.38 -18.56
CA ALA A 325 6.63 -11.09 -17.93
C ALA A 325 5.15 -11.03 -17.58
N LEU A 326 4.84 -10.63 -16.35
CA LEU A 326 3.48 -10.45 -15.87
C LEU A 326 3.21 -8.95 -15.67
N VAL A 327 2.18 -8.41 -16.31
CA VAL A 327 1.71 -7.03 -16.11
C VAL A 327 0.29 -7.09 -15.58
N GLY A 328 0.05 -6.51 -14.41
CA GLY A 328 -1.25 -6.55 -13.76
C GLY A 328 -1.68 -5.20 -13.22
N HIS A 329 -2.98 -4.92 -13.33
CA HIS A 329 -3.60 -3.69 -12.83
C HIS A 329 -4.58 -4.01 -11.70
N GLY A 330 -4.59 -3.19 -10.64
CA GLY A 330 -5.40 -3.41 -9.44
C GLY A 330 -5.15 -4.79 -8.82
N LEU A 331 -6.19 -5.58 -8.66
CA LEU A 331 -6.09 -6.96 -8.16
C LEU A 331 -5.37 -7.92 -9.12
N GLY A 332 -5.27 -7.57 -10.41
CA GLY A 332 -4.45 -8.29 -11.37
C GLY A 332 -2.96 -8.21 -11.03
N GLY A 333 -2.48 -7.09 -10.47
CA GLY A 333 -1.09 -6.97 -10.00
C GLY A 333 -0.81 -7.82 -8.77
N VAL A 334 -1.77 -7.94 -7.85
CA VAL A 334 -1.71 -8.89 -6.72
C VAL A 334 -1.60 -10.33 -7.22
N THR A 335 -2.39 -10.67 -8.24
CA THR A 335 -2.35 -11.98 -8.89
C THR A 335 -0.99 -12.23 -9.53
N ALA A 336 -0.42 -11.24 -10.22
CA ALA A 336 0.90 -11.33 -10.83
C ALA A 336 1.99 -11.67 -9.79
N LEU A 337 1.99 -11.00 -8.64
CA LEU A 337 2.92 -11.30 -7.54
C LEU A 337 2.75 -12.71 -6.98
N HIS A 338 1.51 -13.17 -6.80
CA HIS A 338 1.25 -14.55 -6.34
C HIS A 338 1.66 -15.62 -7.34
N LEU A 339 1.52 -15.34 -8.64
CA LEU A 339 2.00 -16.23 -9.70
C LEU A 339 3.53 -16.30 -9.72
N ALA A 340 4.21 -15.21 -9.36
CA ALA A 340 5.66 -15.15 -9.27
C ALA A 340 6.25 -15.75 -7.97
N GLY A 341 5.51 -15.77 -6.86
CA GLY A 341 5.98 -16.21 -5.52
C GLY A 341 5.43 -17.56 -4.99
N GLY A 342 4.48 -18.19 -5.69
CA GLY A 342 3.70 -19.34 -5.17
C GLY A 342 4.49 -20.67 -4.99
N PRO A 343 4.11 -21.51 -4.00
CA PRO A 343 4.64 -22.87 -3.86
C PRO A 343 4.17 -23.77 -5.00
N GLY A 344 5.07 -24.63 -5.46
CA GLY A 344 4.87 -25.40 -6.69
C GLY A 344 5.38 -24.66 -7.90
N ARG A 345 6.67 -24.26 -7.85
CA ARG A 345 7.53 -23.85 -8.97
C ARG A 345 7.09 -24.60 -10.22
N THR A 346 6.15 -24.03 -10.96
CA THR A 346 6.00 -24.37 -12.36
C THR A 346 7.34 -24.02 -12.97
N GLY A 347 7.95 -24.90 -13.74
CA GLY A 347 9.27 -24.68 -14.36
C GLY A 347 9.35 -23.50 -15.33
N ARG A 348 8.51 -22.47 -15.19
CA ARG A 348 8.46 -21.23 -15.96
C ARG A 348 9.25 -20.17 -15.23
N ALA A 349 10.18 -19.54 -15.95
CA ALA A 349 10.99 -18.45 -15.43
C ALA A 349 10.19 -17.15 -15.52
N VAL A 350 9.37 -16.84 -14.50
CA VAL A 350 8.87 -15.46 -14.35
C VAL A 350 10.08 -14.58 -14.09
N THR A 351 10.37 -13.68 -15.02
CA THR A 351 11.56 -12.81 -14.98
C THR A 351 11.19 -11.37 -14.65
N HIS A 352 9.98 -10.94 -14.99
CA HIS A 352 9.50 -9.58 -14.76
C HIS A 352 8.07 -9.58 -14.22
N VAL A 353 7.80 -8.70 -13.26
CA VAL A 353 6.46 -8.43 -12.73
C VAL A 353 6.27 -6.93 -12.69
N VAL A 354 5.23 -6.41 -13.34
CA VAL A 354 4.82 -5.01 -13.26
C VAL A 354 3.42 -4.95 -12.65
N THR A 355 3.29 -4.21 -11.56
CA THR A 355 2.01 -4.01 -10.85
C THR A 355 1.63 -2.55 -10.91
N VAL A 356 0.40 -2.25 -11.34
CA VAL A 356 -0.11 -0.89 -11.52
C VAL A 356 -1.36 -0.69 -10.68
N GLY A 357 -1.43 0.38 -9.89
CA GLY A 357 -2.59 0.67 -9.03
C GLY A 357 -2.95 -0.46 -8.06
N SER A 358 -1.96 -1.27 -7.66
CA SER A 358 -2.17 -2.54 -6.99
C SER A 358 -1.79 -2.48 -5.51
N PRO A 359 -2.61 -3.02 -4.58
CA PRO A 359 -2.21 -3.23 -3.20
C PRO A 359 -1.20 -4.39 -3.11
N THR A 360 0.09 -4.10 -3.17
CA THR A 360 1.17 -5.12 -3.20
C THR A 360 1.78 -5.40 -1.83
N GLY A 361 1.13 -4.91 -0.77
CA GLY A 361 1.47 -5.00 0.65
C GLY A 361 1.65 -6.41 1.20
N SER A 362 0.78 -7.32 0.79
CA SER A 362 0.65 -8.68 1.35
C SER A 362 1.22 -9.80 0.46
N GLY A 363 1.55 -9.49 -0.79
CA GLY A 363 2.06 -10.47 -1.76
C GLY A 363 3.41 -11.06 -1.33
N ARG A 364 3.49 -12.40 -1.31
CA ARG A 364 4.77 -13.11 -1.10
C ARG A 364 5.76 -12.64 -2.14
N LEU A 365 6.97 -12.28 -1.71
CA LEU A 365 8.03 -11.80 -2.61
C LEU A 365 8.24 -12.82 -3.75
N PRO A 366 8.33 -12.35 -5.01
CA PRO A 366 8.72 -13.17 -6.15
C PRO A 366 10.04 -13.91 -5.91
N ALA A 367 10.31 -14.94 -6.74
CA ALA A 367 11.60 -15.62 -6.72
C ALA A 367 12.77 -14.60 -6.78
N PRO A 368 13.92 -14.84 -6.11
CA PRO A 368 15.01 -13.87 -5.97
C PRO A 368 15.65 -13.34 -7.27
N ARG A 369 15.20 -13.79 -8.44
CA ARG A 369 15.71 -13.43 -9.77
C ARG A 369 14.69 -12.64 -10.62
N ALA A 370 13.47 -12.46 -10.13
CA ALA A 370 12.44 -11.71 -10.85
C ALA A 370 12.58 -10.22 -10.54
N ARG A 371 12.62 -9.41 -11.60
CA ARG A 371 12.57 -7.95 -11.49
C ARG A 371 11.13 -7.50 -11.27
N VAL A 372 10.91 -6.61 -10.32
CA VAL A 372 9.57 -6.16 -9.92
C VAL A 372 9.47 -4.65 -10.06
N ALA A 373 8.48 -4.16 -10.79
CA ALA A 373 8.15 -2.74 -10.89
C ALA A 373 6.76 -2.47 -10.33
N GLY A 374 6.64 -1.53 -9.39
CA GLY A 374 5.37 -1.00 -8.90
C GLY A 374 5.13 0.41 -9.43
N LEU A 375 3.94 0.64 -9.97
CA LEU A 375 3.46 1.93 -10.47
C LEU A 375 2.22 2.33 -9.68
N ALA A 376 2.22 3.52 -9.10
CA ALA A 376 1.09 4.06 -8.35
C ALA A 376 0.92 5.56 -8.61
N GLU A 377 -0.29 5.98 -8.96
CA GLU A 377 -0.65 7.39 -8.91
C GLU A 377 -0.98 7.74 -7.45
N GLU A 378 -0.51 8.88 -6.95
CA GLU A 378 -0.54 9.20 -5.52
C GLU A 378 -1.95 9.41 -4.95
N HIS A 379 -2.93 9.74 -5.79
CA HIS A 379 -4.35 9.90 -5.47
C HIS A 379 -5.17 8.61 -5.68
N ASP A 380 -4.55 7.55 -6.19
CA ASP A 380 -5.13 6.22 -6.15
C ASP A 380 -5.04 5.65 -4.73
N LEU A 381 -6.23 5.43 -4.13
CA LEU A 381 -6.34 4.87 -2.79
C LEU A 381 -5.97 3.37 -2.76
N MET A 382 -6.12 2.64 -3.88
CA MET A 382 -6.00 1.18 -3.92
C MET A 382 -4.62 0.66 -3.48
N PRO A 383 -3.48 1.18 -3.95
CA PRO A 383 -2.16 0.80 -3.46
C PRO A 383 -1.99 0.96 -1.94
N ARG A 384 -2.72 1.91 -1.33
CA ARG A 384 -2.54 2.36 0.06
C ARG A 384 -3.37 1.56 1.09
N LEU A 385 -4.39 0.83 0.65
CA LEU A 385 -5.30 0.14 1.57
C LEU A 385 -4.67 -1.04 2.33
N GLU A 386 -3.49 -1.51 1.91
CA GLU A 386 -2.70 -2.51 2.65
C GLU A 386 -1.65 -1.87 3.59
N GLY A 387 -1.73 -0.56 3.84
CA GLY A 387 -0.81 0.16 4.73
C GLY A 387 0.60 0.32 4.14
N ARG A 388 0.67 0.61 2.83
CA ARG A 388 1.91 0.92 2.11
C ARG A 388 1.77 2.21 1.31
N SER A 389 2.35 3.29 1.82
CA SER A 389 2.39 4.55 1.11
C SER A 389 3.31 4.41 -0.10
N PRO A 390 2.85 4.69 -1.33
CA PRO A 390 3.70 4.70 -2.53
C PRO A 390 4.82 5.76 -2.42
N VAL A 391 4.64 6.77 -1.57
CA VAL A 391 5.70 7.66 -1.10
C VAL A 391 5.95 7.35 0.37
N PRO A 392 6.88 6.45 0.71
CA PRO A 392 7.22 6.30 2.09
C PRO A 392 7.87 7.63 2.52
N ALA A 393 7.31 8.29 3.54
CA ALA A 393 7.89 9.51 4.12
C ALA A 393 9.31 9.28 4.67
N LEU A 394 9.72 8.01 4.71
CA LEU A 394 11.04 7.47 4.96
C LEU A 394 11.52 6.78 3.68
N PRO A 395 12.74 6.99 3.17
CA PRO A 395 13.29 6.02 2.24
C PRO A 395 13.21 4.63 2.92
N PRO A 396 12.70 3.60 2.23
CA PRO A 396 12.64 2.28 2.81
C PRO A 396 14.06 1.88 3.25
N PRO A 397 14.23 1.09 4.33
CA PRO A 397 15.53 0.50 4.60
C PRO A 397 16.04 -0.15 3.31
N PRO A 398 17.36 -0.07 3.01
CA PRO A 398 17.91 -0.53 1.74
C PRO A 398 17.31 -1.87 1.38
N CYS A 399 16.54 -1.88 0.29
CA CYS A 399 15.83 -3.07 -0.16
C CYS A 399 16.88 -4.18 -0.31
N PRO A 400 16.69 -5.37 0.27
CA PRO A 400 17.69 -6.44 0.16
C PRO A 400 17.84 -6.99 -1.27
N SER A 401 17.08 -6.49 -2.26
CA SER A 401 17.19 -6.87 -3.66
C SER A 401 17.27 -5.63 -4.57
N PRO A 402 18.34 -5.45 -5.37
CA PRO A 402 18.46 -4.38 -6.36
C PRO A 402 17.45 -4.49 -7.52
N ASP A 403 16.69 -5.58 -7.58
CA ASP A 403 15.77 -5.92 -8.68
C ASP A 403 14.35 -5.33 -8.51
N ARG A 404 14.14 -4.38 -7.59
CA ARG A 404 12.82 -3.78 -7.33
C ARG A 404 12.80 -2.28 -7.62
N LEU A 405 11.85 -1.86 -8.45
CA LEU A 405 11.57 -0.49 -8.85
C LEU A 405 10.18 -0.11 -8.31
N GLU A 406 10.07 0.99 -7.58
CA GLU A 406 8.78 1.57 -7.16
C GLU A 406 8.76 3.00 -7.66
N LEU A 407 7.71 3.35 -8.40
CA LEU A 407 7.54 4.66 -9.01
C LEU A 407 6.15 5.18 -8.68
N ALA A 408 6.12 6.42 -8.21
CA ALA A 408 4.90 7.15 -7.91
C ALA A 408 4.92 8.51 -8.58
N TRP A 409 3.75 9.02 -8.93
CA TRP A 409 3.57 10.33 -9.53
C TRP A 409 2.22 10.92 -9.15
N THR A 410 2.09 12.22 -9.36
CA THR A 410 0.85 12.97 -9.14
C THR A 410 0.23 13.35 -10.48
N ASP A 411 -1.08 13.16 -10.64
CA ASP A 411 -1.85 13.70 -11.75
C ASP A 411 -2.91 14.68 -11.25
N PRO A 412 -2.85 15.97 -11.60
CA PRO A 412 -3.80 16.97 -11.11
C PRO A 412 -5.24 16.75 -11.57
N SER A 413 -5.47 15.84 -12.54
CA SER A 413 -6.79 15.51 -13.06
C SER A 413 -7.51 14.41 -12.25
N TYR A 414 -7.03 14.12 -11.03
CA TYR A 414 -7.54 13.04 -10.21
C TYR A 414 -9.05 13.22 -9.90
N ASP A 415 -9.84 12.22 -10.25
CA ASP A 415 -11.21 12.07 -9.77
C ASP A 415 -11.54 10.59 -9.63
N LEU A 416 -12.14 10.19 -8.51
CA LEU A 416 -12.54 8.80 -8.29
C LEU A 416 -13.94 8.56 -8.86
N PRO A 417 -14.19 7.43 -9.56
CA PRO A 417 -13.29 6.28 -9.72
C PRO A 417 -12.37 6.36 -10.95
N LEU A 418 -12.37 7.46 -11.71
CA LEU A 418 -11.68 7.58 -12.99
C LEU A 418 -10.16 7.36 -12.87
N CYS A 419 -9.52 7.83 -11.79
CA CYS A 419 -8.09 7.62 -11.57
C CYS A 419 -7.70 6.16 -11.26
N LEU A 420 -8.67 5.26 -11.00
CA LEU A 420 -8.42 3.83 -10.77
C LEU A 420 -8.35 3.01 -12.05
N GLY A 421 -8.70 3.57 -13.22
CA GLY A 421 -8.77 2.80 -14.45
C GLY A 421 -7.40 2.56 -15.07
N ALA A 422 -7.18 1.38 -15.66
CA ALA A 422 -5.94 1.10 -16.40
C ALA A 422 -5.72 2.11 -17.55
N GLU A 423 -6.79 2.56 -18.22
CA GLU A 423 -6.74 3.59 -19.25
C GLU A 423 -6.29 4.95 -18.69
N ALA A 424 -6.85 5.34 -17.54
CA ALA A 424 -6.46 6.57 -16.87
C ALA A 424 -5.01 6.53 -16.42
N TYR A 425 -4.53 5.38 -15.92
CA TYR A 425 -3.12 5.15 -15.62
C TYR A 425 -2.23 5.30 -16.86
N ALA A 426 -2.63 4.76 -18.01
CA ALA A 426 -1.88 4.91 -19.27
C ALA A 426 -1.78 6.39 -19.67
N GLN A 427 -2.91 7.09 -19.67
CA GLN A 427 -2.98 8.51 -20.01
C GLN A 427 -2.16 9.37 -19.04
N SER A 428 -2.24 9.06 -17.75
CA SER A 428 -1.53 9.76 -16.69
C SER A 428 -0.01 9.55 -16.79
N LEU A 429 0.45 8.32 -17.03
CA LEU A 429 1.86 8.03 -17.25
C LEU A 429 2.41 8.76 -18.47
N ASP A 430 1.66 8.80 -19.58
CA ASP A 430 2.10 9.47 -20.80
C ASP A 430 2.19 11.00 -20.64
N LYS A 431 1.31 11.61 -19.84
CA LYS A 431 1.24 13.07 -19.69
C LYS A 431 2.07 13.60 -18.53
N SER A 432 1.98 12.93 -17.38
CA SER A 432 2.40 13.47 -16.08
C SER A 432 3.66 12.80 -15.55
N ALA A 433 4.04 11.61 -16.07
CA ALA A 433 5.21 10.87 -15.59
C ALA A 433 5.95 10.10 -16.70
N PRO A 434 6.41 10.79 -17.77
CA PRO A 434 7.12 10.14 -18.87
C PRO A 434 8.41 9.45 -18.39
N GLU A 435 9.12 9.98 -17.39
CA GLU A 435 10.33 9.31 -16.85
C GLU A 435 9.99 7.99 -16.15
N ALA A 436 8.84 7.91 -15.47
CA ALA A 436 8.40 6.67 -14.84
C ALA A 436 8.03 5.62 -15.89
N ARG A 437 7.31 6.04 -16.95
CA ARG A 437 7.03 5.22 -18.13
C ARG A 437 8.31 4.66 -18.74
N ASP A 438 9.26 5.54 -19.04
CA ASP A 438 10.49 5.19 -19.75
C ASP A 438 11.36 4.19 -18.95
N ARG A 439 11.40 4.31 -17.61
CA ARG A 439 12.11 3.34 -16.74
C ARG A 439 11.46 1.95 -16.71
N VAL A 440 10.13 1.87 -16.71
CA VAL A 440 9.44 0.57 -16.79
C VAL A 440 9.58 -0.03 -18.18
N ASP A 441 9.57 0.82 -19.20
CA ASP A 441 9.79 0.43 -20.58
C ASP A 441 11.20 -0.13 -20.82
N GLU A 442 12.22 0.47 -20.20
CA GLU A 442 13.58 -0.07 -20.17
C GLU A 442 13.61 -1.44 -19.48
N LEU A 443 12.92 -1.58 -18.36
CA LEU A 443 12.78 -2.86 -17.64
C LEU A 443 12.07 -3.93 -18.49
N LEU A 444 11.13 -3.53 -19.35
CA LEU A 444 10.41 -4.42 -20.27
C LEU A 444 11.06 -4.54 -21.66
N ALA A 445 12.24 -3.96 -21.90
CA ALA A 445 12.85 -3.89 -23.23
C ALA A 445 13.01 -5.27 -23.90
N ALA A 446 13.31 -6.33 -23.14
CA ALA A 446 13.42 -7.70 -23.65
C ALA A 446 12.09 -8.30 -24.17
N TYR A 447 10.97 -7.69 -23.76
CA TYR A 447 9.59 -8.06 -24.14
C TYR A 447 9.01 -7.12 -25.20
N ARG A 448 9.80 -6.18 -25.73
CA ARG A 448 9.45 -5.37 -26.90
C ARG A 448 9.87 -6.09 -28.17
N GLY A 449 8.98 -6.21 -29.14
CA GLY A 449 9.30 -6.85 -30.40
C GLY A 449 8.07 -7.39 -31.11
N ARG A 450 8.30 -8.26 -32.09
CA ARG A 450 7.22 -8.70 -32.98
C ARG A 450 6.22 -9.57 -32.21
N PRO A 451 4.92 -9.21 -32.19
CA PRO A 451 3.90 -10.04 -31.56
C PRO A 451 3.74 -11.34 -32.35
N GLY A 452 3.63 -12.44 -31.62
CA GLY A 452 3.37 -13.79 -32.13
C GLY A 452 2.00 -14.28 -31.68
N LYS A 453 1.93 -15.57 -31.35
CA LYS A 453 0.68 -16.21 -30.90
C LYS A 453 0.09 -15.47 -29.69
N THR A 454 -1.14 -14.98 -29.84
CA THR A 454 -1.90 -14.34 -28.77
C THR A 454 -3.13 -15.20 -28.43
N ALA A 455 -3.48 -15.28 -27.15
CA ALA A 455 -4.66 -16.00 -26.68
C ALA A 455 -5.29 -15.24 -25.49
N VAL A 456 -6.61 -15.09 -25.52
CA VAL A 456 -7.40 -14.48 -24.44
C VAL A 456 -8.18 -15.56 -23.71
N HIS A 457 -8.05 -15.59 -22.39
CA HIS A 457 -8.70 -16.56 -21.50
C HIS A 457 -9.81 -15.88 -20.72
N ARG A 458 -10.95 -16.55 -20.56
CA ARG A 458 -11.94 -16.16 -19.55
C ARG A 458 -11.60 -16.80 -18.22
N LEU A 459 -11.62 -15.96 -17.18
CA LEU A 459 -11.37 -16.33 -15.80
C LEU A 459 -12.69 -16.23 -15.01
N PRO A 460 -12.99 -17.19 -14.13
CA PRO A 460 -14.19 -17.20 -13.32
C PRO A 460 -14.19 -16.03 -12.32
N GLY A 461 -15.37 -15.38 -12.17
CA GLY A 461 -15.60 -14.34 -11.18
C GLY A 461 -15.13 -12.94 -11.57
N GLY A 462 -15.08 -12.64 -12.88
CA GLY A 462 -14.94 -11.26 -13.36
C GLY A 462 -16.25 -10.67 -13.85
#